data_AF-A0A0N5A3Y5-F1
#
_entry.id   AF-A0A0N5A3Y5-F1
#
_cell.length_a   1.000
_cell.length_b   1.000
_cell.length_c   1.000
_cell.angle_alpha   90.00
_cell.angle_beta   90.00
_cell.angle_gamma   90.00
#
_symmetry.space_group_name_H-M   'P 1'
#
loop_
_entity.id
_entity.type
_entity.pdbx_description
1 polymer ?
#
loop_
_entity_poly.entity_id
_entity_poly.type
_entity_poly.pdbx_seq_one_letter_code
_entity_poly.pdbx_strand_id
1 'polypeptide(L)'
;MGINTEHSWGDAAVTAHFVEYCLLKDICHQKYDEDGNCKGVHEINVHPQRLRWDFTTSCLQDMQVSLKVAKDLIDDVEMALLVWTDFGKGLIKRLKISPDAFLQLTLQLTYMRNQGKFALTYEASMTRLYREGRTETVRSCSNESCDFVKAMLDPKCTNEDRLALLYTAATKHQELYRDAMVGKGIDRHLFALYVIKRYLEEESPFFDKIFPPTYLLSTSQTPLNQCEEDAVGLSAEERASFINAGGGFGPVADRGYGVSYIISGEDQISFHISSKKSADNTSSYKFRDDLILSLNDMKSLLTKQ
;
A
#
# COMPACT_ATOMS: atom_id res chain seq x y z
N MET A 1 -2.90 16.97 -9.41
CA MET A 1 -2.82 17.37 -7.98
C MET A 1 -2.39 16.17 -7.14
N GLY A 2 -1.94 16.39 -5.90
CA GLY A 2 -1.61 15.32 -4.96
C GLY A 2 -1.93 15.78 -3.53
N ILE A 3 -2.04 14.84 -2.60
CA ILE A 3 -2.31 15.10 -1.18
C ILE A 3 -1.25 14.41 -0.32
N ASN A 4 -0.86 15.06 0.77
CA ASN A 4 -0.10 14.43 1.85
C ASN A 4 -0.96 14.49 3.11
N THR A 5 -1.13 13.37 3.80
CA THR A 5 -1.99 13.28 4.99
C THR A 5 -1.20 12.83 6.21
N GLU A 6 -1.46 13.49 7.33
CA GLU A 6 -0.98 13.05 8.63
C GLU A 6 -1.75 11.78 9.03
N HIS A 7 -1.05 10.72 9.45
CA HIS A 7 -1.61 9.37 9.56
C HIS A 7 -2.12 9.02 10.97
N SER A 8 -1.84 9.86 11.98
CA SER A 8 -2.26 9.63 13.37
C SER A 8 -3.78 9.62 13.52
N TRP A 9 -4.50 10.48 12.78
CA TRP A 9 -5.96 10.60 12.92
C TRP A 9 -6.76 9.60 12.06
N GLY A 10 -6.21 9.11 10.94
CA GLY A 10 -6.95 8.27 10.00
C GLY A 10 -6.07 7.38 9.13
N ASP A 11 -6.65 6.29 8.61
CA ASP A 11 -6.00 5.38 7.66
C ASP A 11 -6.26 5.77 6.21
N ALA A 12 -5.42 5.26 5.29
CA ALA A 12 -5.45 5.60 3.87
C ALA A 12 -6.84 5.46 3.21
N ALA A 13 -7.69 4.55 3.68
CA ALA A 13 -9.07 4.39 3.18
C ALA A 13 -9.91 5.67 3.29
N VAL A 14 -9.76 6.42 4.39
CA VAL A 14 -10.50 7.67 4.63
C VAL A 14 -10.03 8.75 3.66
N THR A 15 -8.72 8.91 3.52
CA THR A 15 -8.13 9.85 2.56
C THR A 15 -8.47 9.47 1.13
N ALA A 16 -8.41 8.20 0.77
CA ALA A 16 -8.74 7.71 -0.56
C ALA A 16 -10.20 8.01 -0.92
N HIS A 17 -11.14 7.78 0.02
CA HIS A 17 -12.55 8.15 -0.17
C HIS A 17 -12.71 9.65 -0.38
N PHE A 18 -12.05 10.48 0.44
CA PHE A 18 -12.10 11.94 0.29
C PHE A 18 -11.58 12.40 -1.07
N VAL A 19 -10.42 11.88 -1.50
CA VAL A 19 -9.83 12.22 -2.80
C VAL A 19 -10.73 11.76 -3.95
N GLU A 20 -11.25 10.53 -3.88
CA GLU A 20 -12.17 9.99 -4.89
C GLU A 20 -13.42 10.87 -5.01
N TYR A 21 -14.03 11.24 -3.88
CA TYR A 21 -15.18 12.14 -3.84
C TYR A 21 -14.87 13.51 -4.46
N CYS A 22 -13.77 14.14 -4.07
CA CYS A 22 -13.37 15.45 -4.61
C CYS A 22 -13.12 15.38 -6.11
N LEU A 23 -12.36 14.39 -6.59
CA LEU A 23 -12.10 14.20 -8.02
C LEU A 23 -13.40 14.01 -8.80
N LEU A 24 -14.33 13.21 -8.28
CA LEU A 24 -15.62 12.98 -8.92
C LEU A 24 -16.44 14.28 -8.98
N LYS A 25 -16.56 15.02 -7.88
CA LYS A 25 -17.33 16.28 -7.88
C LYS A 25 -16.68 17.33 -8.78
N ASP A 26 -15.37 17.51 -8.72
CA ASP A 26 -14.66 18.55 -9.44
C ASP A 26 -14.59 18.25 -10.95
N ILE A 27 -14.18 17.03 -11.32
CA ILE A 27 -13.95 16.65 -12.72
C ILE A 27 -15.26 16.32 -13.44
N CYS A 28 -16.19 15.64 -12.77
CA CYS A 28 -17.39 15.12 -13.45
C CYS A 28 -18.60 16.03 -13.28
N HIS A 29 -18.74 16.77 -12.17
CA HIS A 29 -19.96 17.57 -11.90
C HIS A 29 -19.74 19.07 -12.04
N GLN A 30 -18.77 19.65 -11.33
CA GLN A 30 -18.54 21.09 -11.31
C GLN A 30 -17.85 21.56 -12.59
N LYS A 31 -16.85 20.80 -13.07
CA LYS A 31 -16.09 21.02 -14.30
C LYS A 31 -15.37 22.37 -14.35
N TYR A 32 -14.41 22.45 -15.25
CA TYR A 32 -13.63 23.66 -15.51
C TYR A 32 -13.83 24.13 -16.96
N ASP A 33 -13.70 25.43 -17.20
CA ASP A 33 -13.62 25.99 -18.55
C ASP A 33 -12.25 25.75 -19.18
N GLU A 34 -12.04 26.23 -20.41
CA GLU A 34 -10.81 26.03 -21.18
C GLU A 34 -9.59 26.72 -20.55
N ASP A 35 -9.82 27.75 -19.72
CA ASP A 35 -8.80 28.50 -19.00
C ASP A 35 -8.51 27.89 -17.60
N GLY A 36 -9.23 26.83 -17.24
CA GLY A 36 -9.08 26.12 -15.95
C GLY A 36 -9.84 26.76 -14.79
N ASN A 37 -10.77 27.68 -15.05
CA ASN A 37 -11.62 28.26 -14.00
C ASN A 37 -12.81 27.36 -13.71
N CYS A 38 -13.28 27.35 -12.46
CA CYS A 38 -14.52 26.65 -12.09
C CYS A 38 -15.70 27.21 -12.91
N LYS A 39 -16.51 26.33 -13.50
CA LYS A 39 -17.73 26.78 -14.19
C LYS A 39 -18.75 27.28 -13.17
N GLY A 40 -19.25 28.50 -13.38
CA GLY A 40 -20.26 29.12 -12.52
C GLY A 40 -20.30 30.63 -12.66
N VAL A 41 -21.20 31.28 -11.92
CA VAL A 41 -21.23 32.74 -11.80
C VAL A 41 -20.48 33.14 -10.54
N HIS A 42 -19.52 34.03 -10.68
CA HIS A 42 -18.73 34.51 -9.56
C HIS A 42 -19.53 35.56 -8.76
N GLU A 43 -20.12 35.14 -7.64
CA GLU A 43 -20.99 36.01 -6.83
C GLU A 43 -20.23 36.83 -5.78
N ILE A 44 -19.07 36.37 -5.31
CA ILE A 44 -18.33 36.98 -4.20
C ILE A 44 -16.85 37.07 -4.55
N ASN A 45 -16.30 38.29 -4.51
CA ASN A 45 -14.87 38.51 -4.64
C ASN A 45 -14.20 38.50 -3.26
N VAL A 46 -13.59 37.37 -2.91
CA VAL A 46 -12.76 37.24 -1.71
C VAL A 46 -11.30 37.47 -2.05
N HIS A 47 -10.61 38.26 -1.23
CA HIS A 47 -9.17 38.48 -1.37
C HIS A 47 -8.41 37.57 -0.38
N PRO A 48 -7.40 36.81 -0.83
CA PRO A 48 -6.57 36.01 0.07
C PRO A 48 -5.91 36.88 1.15
N GLN A 49 -6.06 36.49 2.42
CA GLN A 49 -5.41 37.17 3.53
C GLN A 49 -4.07 36.51 3.85
N ARG A 50 -2.98 37.27 3.80
CA ARG A 50 -1.67 36.80 4.23
C ARG A 50 -1.65 36.62 5.75
N LEU A 51 -1.49 35.38 6.20
CA LEU A 51 -1.13 35.07 7.59
C LEU A 51 0.30 35.55 7.87
N ARG A 52 0.48 36.30 8.95
CA ARG A 52 1.77 36.89 9.35
C ARG A 52 2.19 36.32 10.70
N TRP A 53 3.46 35.98 10.80
CA TRP A 53 4.08 35.47 12.01
C TRP A 53 5.34 36.28 12.30
N ASP A 54 5.53 36.64 13.56
CA ASP A 54 6.76 37.26 14.04
C ASP A 54 7.69 36.17 14.56
N PHE A 55 8.82 35.98 13.89
CA PHE A 55 9.79 34.93 14.24
C PHE A 55 10.94 35.50 15.07
N THR A 56 11.25 34.82 16.19
CA THR A 56 12.46 35.09 16.96
C THR A 56 13.70 34.53 16.25
N THR A 57 14.89 35.02 16.58
CA THR A 57 16.15 34.47 16.06
C THR A 57 16.31 32.98 16.35
N SER A 58 15.87 32.51 17.53
CA SER A 58 15.92 31.08 17.88
C SER A 58 15.00 30.25 16.97
N CYS A 59 13.78 30.73 16.71
CA CYS A 59 12.85 30.05 15.82
C CYS A 59 13.40 29.97 14.38
N LEU A 60 14.04 31.03 13.90
CA LEU A 60 14.70 31.02 12.59
C LEU A 60 15.85 30.00 12.52
N GLN A 61 16.58 29.80 13.61
CA GLN A 61 17.63 28.76 13.69
C GLN A 61 17.02 27.35 13.67
N ASP A 62 15.97 27.12 14.46
CA ASP A 62 15.25 25.84 14.49
C ASP A 62 14.70 25.49 13.10
N MET A 63 14.15 26.47 12.36
CA MET A 63 13.70 26.28 10.98
C MET A 63 14.82 25.80 10.05
N GLN A 64 16.03 26.34 10.18
CA GLN A 64 17.17 25.89 9.36
C GLN A 64 17.57 24.45 9.69
N VAL A 65 17.56 24.09 10.97
CA VAL A 65 17.83 22.72 11.42
C VAL A 65 16.75 21.77 10.88
N SER A 66 15.47 22.09 11.06
CA SER A 66 14.36 21.29 10.55
C SER A 66 14.39 21.16 9.03
N LEU A 67 14.72 22.23 8.30
CA LEU A 67 14.86 22.19 6.85
C LEU A 67 16.00 21.27 6.42
N LYS A 68 17.14 21.28 7.12
CA LYS A 68 18.25 20.36 6.85
C LYS A 68 17.81 18.91 7.07
N VAL A 69 17.19 18.61 8.21
CA VAL A 69 16.67 17.27 8.51
C VAL A 69 15.68 16.80 7.45
N ALA A 70 14.74 17.68 7.04
CA ALA A 70 13.77 17.35 6.00
C ALA A 70 14.44 17.07 4.65
N LYS A 71 15.44 17.87 4.25
CA LYS A 71 16.21 17.65 3.02
C LYS A 71 16.97 16.32 3.06
N ASP A 72 17.68 16.04 4.14
CA ASP A 72 18.44 14.80 4.29
C ASP A 72 17.50 13.57 4.20
N LEU A 73 16.29 13.65 4.80
CA LEU A 73 15.27 12.60 4.69
C LEU A 73 14.70 12.46 3.27
N ILE A 74 14.40 13.57 2.60
CA ILE A 74 13.89 13.57 1.21
C ILE A 74 14.93 12.97 0.26
N ASP A 75 16.19 13.39 0.42
CA ASP A 75 17.29 12.96 -0.43
C ASP A 75 17.60 11.47 -0.27
N ASP A 76 17.33 10.88 0.91
CA ASP A 76 17.54 9.46 1.19
C ASP A 76 16.38 8.54 0.74
N VAL A 77 15.22 9.06 0.33
CA VAL A 77 14.12 8.22 -0.16
C VAL A 77 14.26 7.96 -1.66
N GLU A 78 14.21 6.69 -2.06
CA GLU A 78 14.01 6.25 -3.46
C GLU A 78 12.56 5.81 -3.64
N MET A 79 11.95 6.18 -4.77
CA MET A 79 10.60 5.75 -5.14
C MET A 79 10.52 5.33 -6.60
N ALA A 80 9.84 4.21 -6.85
CA ALA A 80 9.53 3.73 -8.18
C ALA A 80 8.02 3.50 -8.32
N LEU A 81 7.42 4.10 -9.36
CA LEU A 81 6.05 3.84 -9.77
C LEU A 81 6.04 2.76 -10.86
N LEU A 82 5.10 1.82 -10.75
CA LEU A 82 4.72 0.90 -11.82
C LEU A 82 3.23 1.03 -12.06
N VAL A 83 2.85 1.45 -13.26
CA VAL A 83 1.46 1.33 -13.76
C VAL A 83 1.42 0.12 -14.68
N TRP A 84 0.77 -0.94 -14.23
CA TRP A 84 0.66 -2.21 -14.93
C TRP A 84 -0.71 -2.30 -15.60
N THR A 85 -0.74 -2.40 -16.93
CA THR A 85 -1.97 -2.46 -17.74
C THR A 85 -2.09 -3.76 -18.55
N ASP A 86 -1.18 -4.69 -18.32
CA ASP A 86 -1.09 -5.95 -19.07
C ASP A 86 -2.17 -6.95 -18.66
N PHE A 87 -2.67 -6.82 -17.42
CA PHE A 87 -3.85 -7.46 -16.86
C PHE A 87 -4.19 -6.81 -15.51
N GLY A 88 -5.42 -7.01 -15.05
CA GLY A 88 -5.87 -6.57 -13.73
C GLY A 88 -6.77 -7.58 -13.04
N LYS A 89 -7.63 -7.09 -12.13
CA LYS A 89 -8.54 -7.95 -11.35
C LYS A 89 -9.46 -8.79 -12.21
N GLY A 90 -9.81 -8.34 -13.43
CA GLY A 90 -10.70 -9.06 -14.32
C GLY A 90 -10.13 -10.40 -14.77
N LEU A 91 -8.83 -10.45 -15.06
CA LEU A 91 -8.13 -11.72 -15.37
C LEU A 91 -7.94 -12.56 -14.10
N ILE A 92 -7.51 -11.95 -12.98
CA ILE A 92 -7.24 -12.68 -11.73
C ILE A 92 -8.51 -13.38 -11.22
N LYS A 93 -9.66 -12.70 -11.25
CA LYS A 93 -10.94 -13.25 -10.79
C LYS A 93 -11.41 -14.46 -11.60
N ARG A 94 -10.95 -14.66 -12.84
CA ARG A 94 -11.27 -15.87 -13.62
C ARG A 94 -10.72 -17.14 -12.96
N LEU A 95 -9.64 -17.03 -12.20
CA LEU A 95 -9.12 -18.13 -11.39
C LEU A 95 -9.85 -18.32 -10.05
N LYS A 96 -10.86 -17.50 -9.72
CA LYS A 96 -11.52 -17.52 -8.40
C LYS A 96 -10.55 -17.26 -7.23
N ILE A 97 -9.46 -16.54 -7.49
CA ILE A 97 -8.51 -16.07 -6.48
C ILE A 97 -8.82 -14.61 -6.16
N SER A 98 -8.70 -14.20 -4.88
CA SER A 98 -8.77 -12.78 -4.51
C SER A 98 -7.67 -11.99 -5.22
N PRO A 99 -7.99 -10.87 -5.90
CA PRO A 99 -6.98 -9.99 -6.46
C PRO A 99 -5.93 -9.56 -5.44
N ASP A 100 -6.35 -9.26 -4.21
CA ASP A 100 -5.44 -8.85 -3.14
C ASP A 100 -4.46 -9.98 -2.75
N ALA A 101 -4.99 -11.19 -2.48
CA ALA A 101 -4.16 -12.36 -2.18
C ALA A 101 -3.17 -12.69 -3.31
N PHE A 102 -3.60 -12.56 -4.56
CA PHE A 102 -2.75 -12.76 -5.73
C PHE A 102 -1.57 -11.77 -5.75
N LEU A 103 -1.84 -10.48 -5.49
CA LEU A 103 -0.79 -9.46 -5.48
C LEU A 103 0.14 -9.61 -4.29
N GLN A 104 -0.38 -9.97 -3.11
CA GLN A 104 0.44 -10.27 -1.94
C GLN A 104 1.40 -11.44 -2.19
N LEU A 105 0.94 -12.52 -2.83
CA LEU A 105 1.79 -13.65 -3.22
C LEU A 105 2.79 -13.28 -4.33
N THR A 106 2.39 -12.40 -5.25
CA THR A 106 3.31 -11.83 -6.26
C THR A 106 4.42 -11.02 -5.60
N LEU A 107 4.10 -10.25 -4.56
CA LEU A 107 5.10 -9.50 -3.78
C LEU A 107 6.02 -10.43 -2.99
N GLN A 108 5.51 -11.56 -2.45
CA GLN A 108 6.38 -12.58 -1.84
C GLN A 108 7.37 -13.19 -2.84
N LEU A 109 6.90 -13.51 -4.06
CA LEU A 109 7.76 -13.99 -5.14
C LEU A 109 8.81 -12.95 -5.53
N THR A 110 8.39 -11.70 -5.70
CA THR A 110 9.26 -10.57 -6.04
C THR A 110 10.34 -10.38 -4.99
N TYR A 111 9.96 -10.36 -3.71
CA TYR A 111 10.91 -10.16 -2.62
C TYR A 111 11.92 -11.30 -2.54
N MET A 112 11.49 -12.56 -2.70
CA MET A 112 12.42 -13.71 -2.72
C MET A 112 13.41 -13.63 -3.88
N ARG A 113 12.98 -13.19 -5.07
CA ARG A 113 13.89 -12.95 -6.22
C ARG A 113 14.91 -11.86 -5.93
N ASN A 114 14.43 -10.75 -5.37
CA ASN A 114 15.24 -9.55 -5.13
C ASN A 114 16.24 -9.73 -3.97
N GLN A 115 15.82 -10.40 -2.89
CA GLN A 115 16.59 -10.48 -1.63
C GLN A 115 17.16 -11.88 -1.35
N GLY A 116 16.73 -12.91 -2.09
CA GLY A 116 17.20 -14.29 -1.90
C GLY A 116 16.78 -14.97 -0.59
N LYS A 117 15.88 -14.34 0.17
CA LYS A 117 15.39 -14.83 1.47
C LYS A 117 13.96 -14.37 1.72
N PHE A 118 13.24 -15.12 2.55
CA PHE A 118 11.95 -14.70 3.09
C PHE A 118 12.15 -13.68 4.23
N ALA A 119 11.16 -12.81 4.42
CA ALA A 119 11.14 -11.84 5.50
C ALA A 119 9.73 -11.61 6.02
N LEU A 120 9.63 -11.14 7.27
CA LEU A 120 8.36 -10.69 7.82
C LEU A 120 7.76 -9.61 6.92
N THR A 121 6.55 -9.88 6.45
CA THR A 121 5.78 -8.97 5.62
C THR A 121 4.60 -8.46 6.43
N TYR A 122 4.47 -7.13 6.50
CA TYR A 122 3.31 -6.44 7.06
C TYR A 122 2.33 -6.14 5.94
N GLU A 123 1.07 -6.47 6.14
CA GLU A 123 -0.05 -5.95 5.36
C GLU A 123 -1.08 -5.33 6.31
N ALA A 124 -1.52 -4.11 5.99
CA ALA A 124 -2.57 -3.45 6.74
C ALA A 124 -3.94 -4.06 6.42
N SER A 125 -4.62 -4.60 7.43
CA SER A 125 -6.03 -5.00 7.34
C SER A 125 -6.90 -4.10 8.24
N MET A 126 -8.01 -3.62 7.71
CA MET A 126 -8.93 -2.75 8.46
C MET A 126 -9.78 -3.55 9.45
N THR A 127 -9.95 -3.01 10.66
CA THR A 127 -10.81 -3.60 11.71
C THR A 127 -12.08 -2.78 11.96
N ARG A 128 -12.57 -2.09 10.91
CA ARG A 128 -13.73 -1.17 10.96
C ARG A 128 -15.08 -1.83 11.31
N LEU A 129 -15.11 -3.15 11.50
CA LEU A 129 -16.26 -3.87 12.10
C LEU A 129 -16.42 -3.57 13.59
N TYR A 130 -15.36 -3.09 14.24
CA TYR A 130 -15.36 -2.69 15.65
C TYR A 130 -15.41 -1.17 15.78
N ARG A 131 -15.99 -0.69 16.88
CA ARG A 131 -16.03 0.73 17.23
C ARG A 131 -14.60 1.26 17.39
N GLU A 132 -14.29 2.38 16.74
CA GLU A 132 -12.93 2.96 16.64
C GLU A 132 -11.86 2.00 16.07
N GLY A 133 -12.28 0.95 15.36
CA GLY A 133 -11.37 0.01 14.73
C GLY A 133 -10.51 0.67 13.65
N ARG A 134 -9.20 0.65 13.84
CA ARG A 134 -8.18 1.08 12.88
C ARG A 134 -7.70 -0.13 12.06
N THR A 135 -6.56 -0.70 12.44
CA THR A 135 -5.88 -1.76 11.69
C THR A 135 -5.41 -2.91 12.56
N GLU A 136 -5.35 -4.09 11.95
CA GLU A 136 -4.58 -5.26 12.35
C GLU A 136 -3.55 -5.59 11.25
N THR A 137 -2.60 -6.48 11.57
CA THR A 137 -1.55 -6.95 10.67
C THR A 137 -1.94 -8.29 10.07
N VAL A 138 -1.90 -8.37 8.74
CA VAL A 138 -1.84 -9.65 8.04
C VAL A 138 -0.37 -9.95 7.76
N ARG A 139 0.07 -11.16 8.15
CA ARG A 139 1.44 -11.61 7.94
C ARG A 139 1.49 -12.40 6.63
N SER A 140 1.67 -11.70 5.51
CA SER A 140 1.58 -12.30 4.16
C SER A 140 2.64 -13.38 3.89
N CYS A 141 3.77 -13.35 4.59
CA CYS A 141 4.79 -14.39 4.54
C CYS A 141 4.40 -15.57 5.45
N SER A 142 3.52 -16.46 4.95
CA SER A 142 3.16 -17.74 5.58
C SER A 142 3.99 -18.92 5.04
N ASN A 143 3.89 -20.10 5.66
CA ASN A 143 4.52 -21.32 5.14
C ASN A 143 4.02 -21.65 3.73
N GLU A 144 2.72 -21.55 3.50
CA GLU A 144 2.06 -21.80 2.22
C GLU A 144 2.54 -20.82 1.15
N SER A 145 2.67 -19.52 1.50
CA SER A 145 3.26 -18.54 0.59
C SER A 145 4.72 -18.88 0.25
N CYS A 146 5.50 -19.34 1.23
CA CYS A 146 6.89 -19.74 1.03
C CYS A 146 7.00 -20.97 0.11
N ASP A 147 6.11 -21.95 0.28
CA ASP A 147 6.11 -23.17 -0.53
C ASP A 147 5.69 -22.88 -1.97
N PHE A 148 4.69 -22.02 -2.17
CA PHE A 148 4.34 -21.49 -3.49
C PHE A 148 5.53 -20.77 -4.15
N VAL A 149 6.18 -19.85 -3.44
CA VAL A 149 7.33 -19.10 -3.98
C VAL A 149 8.49 -20.02 -4.34
N LYS A 150 8.80 -21.02 -3.51
CA LYS A 150 9.84 -22.01 -3.82
C LYS A 150 9.48 -22.77 -5.12
N ALA A 151 8.24 -23.22 -5.28
CA ALA A 151 7.80 -23.94 -6.48
C ALA A 151 7.82 -23.06 -7.75
N MET A 152 7.54 -21.76 -7.61
CA MET A 152 7.67 -20.79 -8.72
C MET A 152 9.12 -20.62 -9.19
N LEU A 153 10.09 -20.79 -8.30
CA LEU A 153 11.52 -20.64 -8.60
C LEU A 153 12.20 -21.97 -8.93
N ASP A 154 11.56 -23.11 -8.68
CA ASP A 154 12.09 -24.44 -9.00
C ASP A 154 11.78 -24.81 -10.46
N PRO A 155 12.81 -25.01 -11.33
CA PRO A 155 12.60 -25.45 -12.70
C PRO A 155 12.03 -26.87 -12.82
N LYS A 156 12.04 -27.67 -11.75
CA LYS A 156 11.49 -29.04 -11.71
C LYS A 156 9.99 -29.07 -11.43
N CYS A 157 9.42 -28.01 -10.87
CA CYS A 157 7.99 -27.93 -10.61
C CYS A 157 7.21 -27.65 -11.89
N THR A 158 6.13 -28.39 -12.11
CA THR A 158 5.22 -28.17 -13.23
C THR A 158 4.34 -26.93 -12.99
N ASN A 159 3.65 -26.46 -14.02
CA ASN A 159 2.70 -25.35 -13.86
C ASN A 159 1.48 -25.78 -13.04
N GLU A 160 1.11 -27.05 -13.13
CA GLU A 160 0.05 -27.66 -12.34
C GLU A 160 0.40 -27.64 -10.84
N ASP A 161 1.63 -28.03 -10.49
CA ASP A 161 2.11 -27.97 -9.10
C ASP A 161 2.12 -26.53 -8.56
N ARG A 162 2.64 -25.59 -9.36
CA ARG A 162 2.68 -24.16 -9.01
C ARG A 162 1.29 -23.59 -8.80
N LEU A 163 0.34 -23.96 -9.67
CA LEU A 163 -1.03 -23.50 -9.58
C LEU A 163 -1.75 -24.08 -8.36
N ALA A 164 -1.55 -25.36 -8.05
CA ALA A 164 -2.09 -25.98 -6.84
C ALA A 164 -1.59 -25.26 -5.58
N LEU A 165 -0.28 -24.98 -5.50
CA LEU A 165 0.31 -24.24 -4.38
C LEU A 165 -0.15 -22.78 -4.32
N LEU A 166 -0.36 -22.13 -5.48
CA LEU A 166 -0.94 -20.79 -5.55
C LEU A 166 -2.33 -20.77 -4.90
N TYR A 167 -3.19 -21.74 -5.19
CA TYR A 167 -4.52 -21.84 -4.59
C TYR A 167 -4.47 -22.04 -3.08
N THR A 168 -3.58 -22.92 -2.60
CA THR A 168 -3.39 -23.15 -1.16
C THR A 168 -2.91 -21.88 -0.46
N ALA A 169 -1.88 -21.22 -1.01
CA ALA A 169 -1.34 -20.00 -0.44
C ALA A 169 -2.35 -18.84 -0.45
N ALA A 170 -3.12 -18.69 -1.53
CA ALA A 170 -4.12 -17.63 -1.65
C ALA A 170 -5.28 -17.86 -0.67
N THR A 171 -5.71 -19.11 -0.50
CA THR A 171 -6.75 -19.47 0.47
C THR A 171 -6.28 -19.16 1.89
N LYS A 172 -5.02 -19.50 2.21
CA LYS A 172 -4.45 -19.19 3.51
C LYS A 172 -4.38 -17.68 3.76
N HIS A 173 -3.93 -16.91 2.78
CA HIS A 173 -3.88 -15.45 2.89
C HIS A 173 -5.27 -14.85 3.15
N GLN A 174 -6.29 -15.30 2.43
CA GLN A 174 -7.68 -14.87 2.66
C GLN A 174 -8.22 -15.26 4.05
N GLU A 175 -7.83 -16.42 4.59
CA GLU A 175 -8.16 -16.77 5.98
C GLU A 175 -7.52 -15.79 6.97
N LEU A 176 -6.22 -15.53 6.83
CA LEU A 176 -5.50 -14.58 7.68
C LEU A 176 -6.11 -13.18 7.61
N TYR A 177 -6.47 -12.72 6.40
CA TYR A 177 -7.10 -11.42 6.20
C TYR A 177 -8.48 -11.35 6.87
N ARG A 178 -9.33 -12.38 6.70
CA ARG A 178 -10.63 -12.44 7.38
C ARG A 178 -10.48 -12.47 8.89
N ASP A 179 -9.57 -13.27 9.43
CA ASP A 179 -9.29 -13.35 10.86
C ASP A 179 -8.82 -11.99 11.40
N ALA A 180 -7.91 -11.30 10.70
CA ALA A 180 -7.48 -9.95 11.05
C ALA A 180 -8.67 -8.96 11.09
N MET A 181 -9.53 -8.96 10.07
CA MET A 181 -10.72 -8.09 10.02
C MET A 181 -11.68 -8.31 11.19
N VAL A 182 -11.84 -9.55 11.66
CA VAL A 182 -12.71 -9.92 12.79
C VAL A 182 -11.94 -10.04 14.12
N GLY A 183 -10.83 -9.29 14.26
CA GLY A 183 -10.13 -9.13 15.53
C GLY A 183 -9.45 -10.39 16.07
N LYS A 184 -9.20 -11.39 15.22
CA LYS A 184 -8.47 -12.62 15.56
C LYS A 184 -6.98 -12.58 15.16
N GLY A 185 -6.51 -11.45 14.62
CA GLY A 185 -5.08 -11.23 14.43
C GLY A 185 -4.35 -11.15 15.77
N ILE A 186 -3.03 -11.39 15.72
CA ILE A 186 -2.21 -11.51 16.93
C ILE A 186 -1.32 -10.30 17.19
N ASP A 187 -1.01 -9.50 16.17
CA ASP A 187 0.04 -8.48 16.27
C ASP A 187 -0.37 -7.34 17.22
N ARG A 188 -1.61 -6.83 17.12
CA ARG A 188 -2.10 -5.81 18.06
C ARG A 188 -2.25 -6.36 19.48
N HIS A 189 -2.66 -7.61 19.63
CA HIS A 189 -2.77 -8.27 20.93
C HIS A 189 -1.39 -8.40 21.60
N LEU A 190 -0.39 -8.94 20.89
CA LEU A 190 0.98 -9.06 21.40
C LEU A 190 1.59 -7.68 21.70
N PHE A 191 1.31 -6.68 20.88
CA PHE A 191 1.77 -5.32 21.13
C PHE A 191 1.16 -4.73 22.41
N ALA A 192 -0.13 -4.95 22.66
CA ALA A 192 -0.77 -4.51 23.91
C ALA A 192 -0.10 -5.15 25.15
N LEU A 193 0.18 -6.46 25.09
CA LEU A 193 0.89 -7.15 26.16
C LEU A 193 2.33 -6.62 26.35
N TYR A 194 3.03 -6.33 25.25
CA TYR A 194 4.35 -5.69 25.30
C TYR A 194 4.31 -4.31 25.97
N VAL A 195 3.31 -3.48 25.65
CA VAL A 195 3.12 -2.16 26.29
C VAL A 195 2.82 -2.31 27.78
N ILE A 196 1.99 -3.27 28.17
CA ILE A 196 1.70 -3.56 29.59
C ILE A 196 2.98 -4.00 30.31
N LYS A 197 3.75 -4.93 29.75
CA LYS A 197 5.06 -5.36 30.28
C LYS A 197 5.99 -4.17 30.48
N ARG A 198 6.08 -3.26 29.50
CA ARG A 198 6.88 -2.03 29.58
C ARG A 198 6.41 -1.08 30.68
N TYR A 199 5.09 -0.95 30.88
CA TYR A 199 4.50 -0.10 31.90
C TYR A 199 4.71 -0.65 33.32
N LEU A 200 4.62 -1.97 33.48
CA LEU A 200 4.85 -2.67 34.74
C LEU A 200 6.34 -2.88 35.04
N GLU A 201 7.24 -2.50 34.13
CA GLU A 201 8.69 -2.70 34.23
C GLU A 201 9.10 -4.17 34.40
N GLU A 202 8.31 -5.10 33.86
CA GLU A 202 8.59 -6.53 33.94
C GLU A 202 9.61 -6.97 32.88
N GLU A 203 10.42 -7.98 33.21
CA GLU A 203 11.28 -8.67 32.26
C GLU A 203 10.53 -9.77 31.54
N SER A 204 10.78 -9.93 30.24
CA SER A 204 10.19 -11.03 29.47
C SER A 204 11.09 -11.40 28.30
N PRO A 205 11.90 -12.47 28.44
CA PRO A 205 12.77 -12.95 27.36
C PRO A 205 12.02 -13.23 26.06
N PHE A 206 10.73 -13.57 26.14
CA PHE A 206 9.87 -13.73 24.98
C PHE A 206 9.67 -12.40 24.25
N PHE A 207 9.17 -11.36 24.94
CA PHE A 207 8.90 -10.07 24.31
C PHE A 207 10.17 -9.35 23.88
N ASP A 208 11.25 -9.46 24.66
CA ASP A 208 12.55 -8.88 24.32
C ASP A 208 13.15 -9.51 23.04
N LYS A 209 12.73 -10.74 22.69
CA LYS A 209 13.12 -11.42 21.44
C LYS A 209 12.27 -11.00 20.23
N ILE A 210 10.98 -10.70 20.41
CA ILE A 210 10.05 -10.50 19.29
C ILE A 210 9.68 -9.03 19.03
N PHE A 211 9.96 -8.11 19.96
CA PHE A 211 9.68 -6.68 19.82
C PHE A 211 10.96 -5.82 19.78
N PRO A 212 10.95 -4.74 18.96
CA PRO A 212 9.96 -4.44 17.93
C PRO A 212 10.09 -5.41 16.73
N PRO A 213 8.97 -5.89 16.14
CA PRO A 213 9.06 -6.70 14.94
C PRO A 213 9.67 -5.89 13.79
N THR A 214 10.59 -6.51 13.05
CA THR A 214 11.20 -5.87 11.87
C THR A 214 10.54 -6.40 10.60
N TYR A 215 9.60 -5.63 10.05
CA TYR A 215 9.02 -5.92 8.74
C TYR A 215 9.90 -5.32 7.65
N LEU A 216 10.57 -6.18 6.87
CA LEU A 216 11.41 -5.74 5.76
C LEU A 216 10.61 -5.49 4.48
N LEU A 217 9.35 -5.93 4.46
CA LEU A 217 8.38 -5.57 3.42
C LEU A 217 7.10 -5.12 4.13
N SER A 218 6.74 -3.84 3.97
CA SER A 218 5.46 -3.30 4.43
C SER A 218 4.58 -2.99 3.22
N THR A 219 3.35 -3.47 3.27
CA THR A 219 2.42 -3.42 2.15
C THR A 219 1.07 -2.84 2.57
N SER A 220 0.40 -2.18 1.63
CA SER A 220 -0.97 -1.72 1.84
C SER A 220 -1.71 -1.65 0.50
N GLN A 221 -2.89 -2.24 0.47
CA GLN A 221 -3.86 -1.96 -0.57
C GLN A 221 -4.64 -0.69 -0.22
N THR A 222 -4.58 0.33 -1.07
CA THR A 222 -5.48 1.48 -0.94
C THR A 222 -6.79 1.18 -1.69
N PRO A 223 -7.97 1.20 -1.02
CA PRO A 223 -9.24 0.92 -1.69
C PRO A 223 -9.62 2.04 -2.67
N LEU A 224 -10.27 1.65 -3.76
CA LEU A 224 -10.89 2.52 -4.76
C LEU A 224 -12.35 2.09 -4.98
N ASN A 225 -13.14 2.96 -5.62
CA ASN A 225 -14.58 2.79 -5.84
C ASN A 225 -15.38 2.86 -4.54
N GLN A 226 -14.98 3.77 -3.65
CA GLN A 226 -15.68 4.04 -2.41
C GLN A 226 -16.85 5.03 -2.61
N CYS A 227 -16.94 5.67 -3.78
CA CYS A 227 -17.98 6.66 -4.12
C CYS A 227 -18.90 6.19 -5.26
N GLU A 228 -19.22 4.89 -5.35
CA GLU A 228 -20.02 4.34 -6.46
C GLU A 228 -21.41 4.98 -6.60
N GLU A 229 -22.05 5.34 -5.48
CA GLU A 229 -23.35 6.02 -5.46
C GLU A 229 -23.27 7.44 -6.07
N ASP A 230 -22.18 8.16 -5.81
CA ASP A 230 -21.94 9.47 -6.41
C ASP A 230 -21.59 9.38 -7.90
N ALA A 231 -21.11 8.22 -8.37
CA ALA A 231 -20.69 7.98 -9.75
C ALA A 231 -21.84 7.49 -10.67
N VAL A 232 -23.07 7.43 -10.16
CA VAL A 232 -24.24 7.00 -10.94
C VAL A 232 -24.49 7.96 -12.11
N GLY A 233 -24.68 7.40 -13.31
CA GLY A 233 -24.95 8.17 -14.53
C GLY A 233 -23.70 8.65 -15.27
N LEU A 234 -22.50 8.49 -14.72
CA LEU A 234 -21.24 8.77 -15.42
C LEU A 234 -20.98 7.75 -16.54
N SER A 235 -20.58 8.26 -17.70
CA SER A 235 -20.09 7.46 -18.82
C SER A 235 -18.80 6.69 -18.47
N ALA A 236 -18.42 5.71 -19.29
CA ALA A 236 -17.18 4.98 -19.11
C ALA A 236 -15.95 5.90 -19.25
N GLU A 237 -16.03 6.87 -20.15
CA GLU A 237 -14.99 7.87 -20.39
C GLU A 237 -14.84 8.82 -19.20
N GLU A 238 -15.94 9.29 -18.62
CA GLU A 238 -15.91 10.10 -17.39
C GLU A 238 -15.33 9.30 -16.22
N ARG A 239 -15.70 8.02 -16.07
CA ARG A 239 -15.10 7.13 -15.07
C ARG A 239 -13.61 6.94 -15.26
N ALA A 240 -13.15 6.80 -16.50
CA ALA A 240 -11.74 6.68 -16.82
C ALA A 240 -10.95 7.97 -16.50
N SER A 241 -11.58 9.14 -16.59
CA SER A 241 -10.92 10.44 -16.42
C SER A 241 -10.38 10.73 -15.01
N PHE A 242 -10.88 10.03 -13.98
CA PHE A 242 -10.41 10.18 -12.59
C PHE A 242 -9.68 8.94 -12.06
N ILE A 243 -9.39 7.95 -12.92
CA ILE A 243 -8.48 6.86 -12.57
C ILE A 243 -7.08 7.45 -12.31
N ASN A 244 -6.51 7.12 -11.15
CA ASN A 244 -5.18 7.57 -10.76
C ASN A 244 -4.32 6.37 -10.35
N ALA A 245 -3.01 6.61 -10.19
CA ALA A 245 -2.03 5.61 -9.78
C ALA A 245 -1.95 5.41 -8.25
N GLY A 246 -2.73 6.16 -7.47
CA GLY A 246 -2.77 6.09 -6.02
C GLY A 246 -1.65 6.89 -5.37
N GLY A 247 -1.29 6.48 -4.16
CA GLY A 247 -0.19 7.02 -3.38
C GLY A 247 0.54 5.93 -2.60
N GLY A 248 1.63 6.28 -1.95
CA GLY A 248 2.46 5.35 -1.19
C GLY A 248 3.02 5.94 0.10
N PHE A 249 3.84 5.16 0.76
CA PHE A 249 4.50 5.48 2.03
C PHE A 249 5.97 5.03 1.95
N GLY A 250 6.83 5.60 2.80
CA GLY A 250 8.24 5.18 2.93
C GLY A 250 8.38 3.81 3.61
N PRO A 251 9.55 3.15 3.50
CA PRO A 251 9.78 1.87 4.19
C PRO A 251 9.75 2.03 5.71
N VAL A 252 9.20 1.04 6.43
CA VAL A 252 9.15 1.04 7.91
C VAL A 252 10.45 0.56 8.58
N ALA A 253 11.36 -0.01 7.79
CA ALA A 253 12.68 -0.45 8.21
C ALA A 253 13.74 0.11 7.25
N ASP A 254 14.89 0.53 7.78
CA ASP A 254 15.94 1.17 6.98
C ASP A 254 16.40 0.33 5.77
N ARG A 255 16.41 -0.99 5.96
CA ARG A 255 16.87 -1.98 4.97
C ARG A 255 15.72 -2.74 4.29
N GLY A 256 14.52 -2.18 4.34
CA GLY A 256 13.30 -2.78 3.81
C GLY A 256 12.65 -1.95 2.69
N TYR A 257 11.46 -2.39 2.28
CA TYR A 257 10.63 -1.77 1.25
C TYR A 257 9.26 -1.38 1.80
N GLY A 258 8.74 -0.25 1.36
CA GLY A 258 7.32 0.10 1.43
C GLY A 258 6.67 -0.11 0.07
N VAL A 259 5.57 -0.85 0.00
CA VAL A 259 4.86 -1.13 -1.26
C VAL A 259 3.36 -0.88 -1.09
N SER A 260 2.88 0.21 -1.66
CA SER A 260 1.44 0.46 -1.79
C SER A 260 0.97 -0.01 -3.17
N TYR A 261 -0.25 -0.53 -3.25
CA TYR A 261 -0.89 -0.80 -4.53
C TYR A 261 -2.36 -0.46 -4.54
N ILE A 262 -2.84 -0.17 -5.74
CA ILE A 262 -4.24 0.05 -6.05
C ILE A 262 -4.66 -0.81 -7.23
N ILE A 263 -5.93 -1.19 -7.25
CA ILE A 263 -6.53 -1.98 -8.31
C ILE A 263 -7.61 -1.11 -8.96
N SER A 264 -7.33 -0.64 -10.18
CA SER A 264 -8.17 0.30 -10.92
C SER A 264 -8.86 -0.41 -12.09
N GLY A 265 -10.18 -0.29 -12.19
CA GLY A 265 -10.93 -0.94 -13.27
C GLY A 265 -10.74 -2.46 -13.28
N GLU A 266 -10.71 -3.06 -14.47
CA GLU A 266 -10.56 -4.52 -14.67
C GLU A 266 -9.14 -4.94 -15.09
N ASP A 267 -8.34 -4.00 -15.59
CA ASP A 267 -7.10 -4.25 -16.33
C ASP A 267 -5.90 -3.44 -15.83
N GLN A 268 -6.06 -2.55 -14.85
CA GLN A 268 -4.97 -1.74 -14.31
C GLN A 268 -4.67 -2.05 -12.84
N ILE A 269 -3.39 -2.17 -12.53
CA ILE A 269 -2.85 -2.24 -11.17
C ILE A 269 -1.70 -1.23 -11.10
N SER A 270 -1.68 -0.38 -10.07
CA SER A 270 -0.55 0.54 -9.86
C SER A 270 0.16 0.23 -8.56
N PHE A 271 1.49 0.29 -8.56
CA PHE A 271 2.34 0.05 -7.40
C PHE A 271 3.25 1.24 -7.14
N HIS A 272 3.27 1.70 -5.89
CA HIS A 272 4.26 2.65 -5.37
C HIS A 272 5.24 1.89 -4.49
N ILE A 273 6.49 1.80 -4.94
CA ILE A 273 7.57 1.10 -4.24
C ILE A 273 8.53 2.15 -3.69
N SER A 274 8.90 2.02 -2.43
CA SER A 274 9.85 2.91 -1.76
C SER A 274 10.91 2.14 -1.00
N SER A 275 12.11 2.73 -0.91
CA SER A 275 13.25 2.23 -0.15
C SER A 275 14.16 3.40 0.25
N LYS A 276 15.14 3.16 1.13
CA LYS A 276 16.18 4.15 1.43
C LYS A 276 17.38 3.98 0.48
N LYS A 277 17.91 5.07 -0.07
CA LYS A 277 19.11 5.07 -0.92
C LYS A 277 20.37 4.69 -0.16
N SER A 278 20.41 5.04 1.13
CA SER A 278 21.51 4.71 2.05
C SER A 278 21.64 3.22 2.34
N ALA A 279 20.61 2.41 2.07
CA ALA A 279 20.67 0.97 2.28
C ALA A 279 21.34 0.26 1.10
N ASP A 280 22.41 -0.48 1.39
CA ASP A 280 23.20 -1.21 0.39
C ASP A 280 22.48 -2.40 -0.27
N ASN A 281 21.35 -2.85 0.29
CA ASN A 281 20.61 -4.03 -0.16
C ASN A 281 19.29 -3.72 -0.86
N THR A 282 18.86 -2.47 -0.92
CA THR A 282 17.56 -2.11 -1.50
C THR A 282 17.68 -1.18 -2.70
N SER A 283 16.77 -1.33 -3.66
CA SER A 283 16.52 -0.33 -4.70
C SER A 283 15.09 -0.51 -5.20
N SER A 284 14.31 0.56 -5.12
CA SER A 284 12.92 0.60 -5.55
C SER A 284 12.80 0.31 -7.05
N TYR A 285 13.76 0.78 -7.87
CA TYR A 285 13.78 0.50 -9.30
C TYR A 285 14.07 -0.97 -9.59
N LYS A 286 15.06 -1.58 -8.92
CA LYS A 286 15.35 -3.01 -9.10
C LYS A 286 14.18 -3.88 -8.63
N PHE A 287 13.59 -3.55 -7.48
CA PHE A 287 12.41 -4.24 -6.98
C PHE A 287 11.22 -4.14 -7.95
N ARG A 288 11.02 -2.96 -8.57
CA ARG A 288 10.02 -2.76 -9.63
C ARG A 288 10.28 -3.66 -10.83
N ASP A 289 11.53 -3.75 -11.27
CA ASP A 289 11.88 -4.56 -12.44
C ASP A 289 11.69 -6.06 -12.14
N ASP A 290 12.04 -6.52 -10.93
CA ASP A 290 11.73 -7.87 -10.45
C ASP A 290 10.22 -8.13 -10.29
N LEU A 291 9.45 -7.09 -9.92
CA LEU A 291 7.99 -7.16 -9.84
C LEU A 291 7.37 -7.35 -11.22
N ILE A 292 7.88 -6.66 -12.25
CA ILE A 292 7.45 -6.86 -13.65
C ILE A 292 7.69 -8.31 -14.07
N LEU A 293 8.85 -8.89 -13.76
CA LEU A 293 9.13 -10.30 -14.05
C LEU A 293 8.15 -11.22 -13.31
N SER A 294 7.89 -10.95 -12.03
CA SER A 294 6.98 -11.74 -11.21
C SER A 294 5.54 -11.66 -11.72
N LEU A 295 5.05 -10.48 -12.11
CA LEU A 295 3.72 -10.30 -12.71
C LEU A 295 3.57 -11.07 -14.01
N ASN A 296 4.60 -11.08 -14.86
CA ASN A 296 4.61 -11.86 -16.10
C ASN A 296 4.56 -13.38 -15.84
N ASP A 297 5.35 -13.86 -14.88
CA ASP A 297 5.34 -15.28 -14.53
C ASP A 297 4.01 -15.71 -13.91
N MET A 298 3.46 -14.88 -13.03
CA MET A 298 2.12 -15.08 -12.48
C MET A 298 1.07 -15.11 -13.60
N LYS A 299 1.12 -14.19 -14.58
CA LYS A 299 0.25 -14.17 -15.77
C LYS A 299 0.37 -15.44 -16.61
N SER A 300 1.57 -16.02 -16.70
CA SER A 300 1.78 -17.27 -17.44
C SER A 300 1.04 -18.47 -16.84
N LEU A 301 0.82 -18.47 -15.52
CA LEU A 301 -0.05 -19.45 -14.85
C LEU A 301 -1.53 -19.23 -15.16
N LEU A 302 -1.93 -18.00 -15.51
CA LEU A 302 -3.33 -17.64 -15.81
C LEU A 302 -3.76 -18.02 -17.24
N THR A 303 -2.80 -18.20 -18.15
CA THR A 303 -3.05 -18.24 -19.61
C THR A 303 -2.78 -19.59 -20.27
N LYS A 304 -2.11 -20.53 -19.57
CA LYS A 304 -1.78 -21.87 -20.10
C LYS A 304 -2.75 -22.97 -19.64
N GLN A 305 -4.06 -22.68 -19.65
CA GLN A 305 -5.11 -23.70 -19.45
C GLN A 305 -5.59 -24.25 -20.79
#